data_AF-A0AAN6K2F7-F1
#
_entry.id   AF-A0AAN6K2F7-F1
#
_cell.length_a   1.000
_cell.length_b   1.000
_cell.length_c   1.000
_cell.angle_alpha   90.00
_cell.angle_beta   90.00
_cell.angle_gamma   90.00
#
_symmetry.space_group_name_H-M   'P 1'
#
loop_
_entity.id
_entity.type
_entity.pdbx_description
1 polymer ?
#
loop_
_entity_poly.entity_id
_entity_poly.type
_entity_poly.pdbx_seq_one_letter_code
_entity_poly.pdbx_strand_id
1 'polypeptide(L)'
;MEVKHPRRILAVGAPGAPVLDVVKDLTGSAPSLNESGSSAGLTHEWHVKTPYYTARVPLWLDEIADSAQWRDDFLKPEAKEVVEAIGAYVYCFRMPQNGEVGEDVEAVMQAIQAISEEHAGYGADTVMLAVALPHGRGAREDAVETRRDGWDDVCMQYGFEFIEYAARGTNEFGEKVGFERLKEALEATEWAAVDDEDEELEIDDLGFDAGDDIGGKKRR
;
A
#
# COMPACT_ATOMS: atom_id res chain seq x y z
N MET A 1 -20.86 3.76 -6.28
CA MET A 1 -20.74 4.18 -4.87
C MET A 1 -19.61 5.18 -4.75
N GLU A 2 -19.67 6.14 -3.82
CA GLU A 2 -18.56 7.06 -3.53
C GLU A 2 -17.95 6.71 -2.18
N VAL A 3 -16.63 6.51 -2.13
CA VAL A 3 -15.89 6.23 -0.87
C VAL A 3 -15.48 7.56 -0.24
N LYS A 4 -16.00 7.84 0.96
CA LYS A 4 -15.79 9.14 1.65
C LYS A 4 -14.46 9.22 2.41
N HIS A 5 -14.06 8.12 3.05
CA HIS A 5 -12.84 8.03 3.87
C HIS A 5 -11.93 6.93 3.32
N PRO A 6 -11.31 7.14 2.14
CA PRO A 6 -10.48 6.11 1.55
C PRO A 6 -9.19 5.89 2.36
N ARG A 7 -8.79 4.61 2.47
CA ARG A 7 -7.43 4.19 2.79
C ARG A 7 -6.43 4.76 1.77
N ARG A 8 -5.15 4.66 2.08
CA ARG A 8 -4.10 5.42 1.41
C ARG A 8 -3.14 4.52 0.65
N ILE A 9 -2.54 5.05 -0.40
CA ILE A 9 -1.38 4.42 -1.05
C ILE A 9 -0.12 5.00 -0.41
N LEU A 10 0.79 4.14 0.03
CA LEU A 10 2.16 4.53 0.36
C LEU A 10 3.10 4.09 -0.77
N ALA A 11 3.60 5.06 -1.53
CA ALA A 11 4.56 4.85 -2.60
C ALA A 11 5.98 5.12 -2.09
N VAL A 12 6.83 4.10 -2.11
CA VAL A 12 8.18 4.17 -1.55
C VAL A 12 9.25 3.73 -2.54
N GLY A 13 10.47 4.18 -2.32
CA GLY A 13 11.66 3.68 -3.00
C GLY A 13 12.93 4.22 -2.33
N ALA A 14 14.10 3.76 -2.76
CA ALA A 14 15.35 4.39 -2.31
C ALA A 14 15.42 5.88 -2.72
N PRO A 15 16.21 6.73 -2.06
CA PRO A 15 16.41 8.11 -2.50
C PRO A 15 16.77 8.20 -3.99
N GLY A 16 16.01 8.99 -4.75
CA GLY A 16 16.17 9.11 -6.20
C GLY A 16 15.58 7.96 -7.04
N ALA A 17 14.86 7.02 -6.42
CA ALA A 17 14.08 6.02 -7.12
C ALA A 17 12.98 6.67 -7.98
N PRO A 18 12.54 6.02 -9.08
CA PRO A 18 11.58 6.59 -10.01
C PRO A 18 10.12 6.53 -9.53
N VAL A 19 9.87 6.76 -8.24
CA VAL A 19 8.51 6.76 -7.65
C VAL A 19 7.61 7.78 -8.34
N LEU A 20 8.14 8.99 -8.60
CA LEU A 20 7.40 10.06 -9.27
C LEU A 20 6.97 9.72 -10.71
N ASP A 21 7.70 8.84 -11.41
CA ASP A 21 7.30 8.38 -12.74
C ASP A 21 6.01 7.55 -12.64
N VAL A 22 5.95 6.63 -11.66
CA VAL A 22 4.76 5.81 -11.38
C VAL A 22 3.58 6.66 -10.94
N VAL A 23 3.81 7.62 -10.03
CA VAL A 23 2.76 8.55 -9.56
C VAL A 23 2.21 9.36 -10.73
N LYS A 24 3.08 9.89 -11.59
CA LYS A 24 2.68 10.68 -12.75
C LYS A 24 1.81 9.91 -13.72
N ASP A 25 2.18 8.66 -14.02
CA ASP A 25 1.41 7.83 -14.93
C ASP A 25 0.06 7.41 -14.31
N LEU A 26 0.02 7.18 -12.99
CA LEU A 26 -1.20 6.81 -12.26
C LEU A 26 -2.21 7.97 -12.14
N THR A 27 -1.76 9.17 -11.80
CA THR A 27 -2.64 10.32 -11.48
C THR A 27 -2.72 11.36 -12.60
N GLY A 28 -1.83 11.28 -13.59
CA GLY A 28 -1.66 12.28 -14.65
C GLY A 28 -0.71 13.44 -14.27
N SER A 29 -0.24 13.52 -13.03
CA SER A 29 0.72 14.53 -12.58
C SER A 29 1.59 14.03 -11.42
N ALA A 30 2.68 14.72 -11.10
CA ALA A 30 3.48 14.40 -9.92
C ALA A 30 3.79 15.68 -9.14
N PRO A 31 3.87 15.60 -7.80
CA PRO A 31 4.33 16.72 -7.00
C PRO A 31 5.79 17.07 -7.36
N SER A 32 6.15 18.33 -7.23
CA SER A 32 7.57 18.74 -7.30
C SER A 32 8.31 18.25 -6.07
N LEU A 33 9.60 17.91 -6.25
CA LEU A 33 10.50 17.60 -5.15
C LEU A 33 10.50 18.73 -4.10
N ASN A 34 10.72 18.35 -2.84
CA ASN A 34 10.84 19.30 -1.74
C ASN A 34 12.14 20.14 -1.85
N GLU A 35 12.36 21.05 -0.89
CA GLU A 35 13.52 21.96 -0.90
C GLU A 35 14.88 21.24 -0.87
N SER A 36 14.93 20.00 -0.34
CA SER A 36 16.14 19.17 -0.34
C SER A 36 16.29 18.31 -1.59
N GLY A 37 15.37 18.41 -2.55
CA GLY A 37 15.38 17.60 -3.78
C GLY A 37 14.91 16.16 -3.58
N SER A 38 14.17 15.89 -2.50
CA SER A 38 13.65 14.58 -2.13
C SER A 38 12.13 14.50 -2.36
N SER A 39 11.65 13.27 -2.57
CA SER A 39 10.21 12.95 -2.62
C SER A 39 9.62 12.55 -1.28
N ALA A 40 10.46 12.42 -0.23
CA ALA A 40 10.01 12.01 1.09
C ALA A 40 9.07 13.04 1.72
N GLY A 41 7.98 12.53 2.32
CA GLY A 41 6.94 13.33 2.97
C GLY A 41 6.01 14.08 2.01
N LEU A 42 6.12 13.85 0.70
CA LEU A 42 5.19 14.46 -0.26
C LEU A 42 3.84 13.73 -0.23
N THR A 43 2.80 14.47 -0.60
CA THR A 43 1.46 13.91 -0.77
C THR A 43 0.91 14.22 -2.15
N HIS A 44 0.09 13.31 -2.66
CA HIS A 44 -0.64 13.47 -3.91
C HIS A 44 -2.01 12.79 -3.80
N GLU A 45 -2.77 12.76 -4.88
CA GLU A 45 -4.11 12.17 -4.86
C GLU A 45 -4.39 11.47 -6.19
N TRP A 46 -4.94 10.26 -6.12
CA TRP A 46 -5.38 9.51 -7.26
C TRP A 46 -6.91 9.47 -7.32
N HIS A 47 -7.46 9.86 -8.47
CA HIS A 47 -8.90 9.86 -8.71
C HIS A 47 -9.26 8.56 -9.43
N VAL A 48 -9.59 7.54 -8.64
CA VAL A 48 -10.01 6.25 -9.19
C VAL A 48 -11.50 6.30 -9.56
N LYS A 49 -11.80 5.80 -10.76
CA LYS A 49 -13.15 5.72 -11.30
C LYS A 49 -13.34 4.39 -12.02
N THR A 50 -14.08 3.50 -11.39
CA THR A 50 -14.49 2.21 -11.96
C THR A 50 -16.00 2.22 -12.25
N PRO A 51 -16.54 1.19 -12.92
CA PRO A 51 -17.99 1.04 -13.03
C PRO A 51 -18.71 0.87 -11.69
N TYR A 52 -17.98 0.48 -10.64
CA TYR A 52 -18.56 0.11 -9.34
C TYR A 52 -18.44 1.23 -8.31
N TYR A 53 -17.32 1.95 -8.31
CA TYR A 53 -17.06 3.02 -7.35
C TYR A 53 -16.20 4.16 -7.90
N THR A 54 -16.23 5.27 -7.17
CA THR A 54 -15.29 6.38 -7.30
C THR A 54 -14.68 6.69 -5.94
N ALA A 55 -13.39 6.97 -5.91
CA ALA A 55 -12.69 7.39 -4.70
C ALA A 55 -11.58 8.40 -5.04
N ARG A 56 -11.27 9.25 -4.06
CA ARG A 56 -10.12 10.17 -4.10
C ARG A 56 -9.07 9.63 -3.14
N VAL A 57 -8.25 8.70 -3.63
CA VAL A 57 -7.30 7.94 -2.82
C VAL A 57 -6.07 8.82 -2.53
N PRO A 58 -5.76 9.10 -1.25
CA PRO A 58 -4.55 9.84 -0.91
C PRO A 58 -3.32 9.00 -1.21
N LEU A 59 -2.31 9.63 -1.78
CA LEU A 59 -0.98 9.08 -2.04
C LEU A 59 0.02 9.73 -1.12
N TRP A 60 0.73 8.93 -0.34
CA TRP A 60 1.88 9.33 0.45
C TRP A 60 3.15 8.84 -0.24
N LEU A 61 4.16 9.70 -0.28
CA LEU A 61 5.45 9.39 -0.87
C LEU A 61 6.52 9.42 0.22
N ASP A 62 7.34 8.36 0.27
CA ASP A 62 8.44 8.27 1.22
C ASP A 62 9.70 7.67 0.57
N GLU A 63 10.86 7.90 1.19
CA GLU A 63 12.14 7.36 0.73
C GLU A 63 12.76 6.45 1.79
N ILE A 64 13.18 5.25 1.37
CA ILE A 64 13.80 4.25 2.25
C ILE A 64 15.30 4.27 1.97
N ALA A 65 16.04 5.08 2.73
CA ALA A 65 17.50 5.12 2.67
C ALA A 65 18.15 3.94 3.40
N ASP A 66 17.52 3.47 4.48
CA ASP A 66 17.93 2.33 5.30
C ASP A 66 16.67 1.57 5.72
N SER A 67 16.49 0.36 5.20
CA SER A 67 15.29 -0.45 5.44
C SER A 67 15.18 -0.94 6.89
N ALA A 68 16.30 -1.16 7.58
CA ALA A 68 16.28 -1.59 8.97
C ALA A 68 15.84 -0.45 9.89
N GLN A 69 16.39 0.75 9.68
CA GLN A 69 15.97 1.93 10.45
C GLN A 69 14.51 2.30 10.15
N TRP A 70 14.11 2.29 8.87
CA TRP A 70 12.72 2.58 8.48
C TRP A 70 11.74 1.58 9.10
N ARG A 71 12.08 0.28 9.09
CA ARG A 71 11.33 -0.76 9.80
C ARG A 71 11.19 -0.45 11.29
N ASP A 72 12.30 -0.18 11.96
CA ASP A 72 12.30 0.03 13.42
C ASP A 72 11.51 1.28 13.82
N ASP A 73 11.43 2.30 12.95
CA ASP A 73 10.58 3.47 13.17
C ASP A 73 9.09 3.17 12.98
N PHE A 74 8.74 2.39 11.95
CA PHE A 74 7.36 2.03 11.65
C PHE A 74 6.81 0.87 12.49
N LEU A 75 7.64 0.15 13.24
CA LEU A 75 7.22 -0.85 14.24
C LEU A 75 6.88 -0.25 15.60
N LYS A 76 7.11 1.06 15.78
CA LYS A 76 6.78 1.74 17.04
C LYS A 76 5.25 1.82 17.20
N PRO A 77 4.71 1.70 18.43
CA PRO A 77 3.27 1.79 18.67
C PRO A 77 2.63 3.06 18.11
N GLU A 78 3.35 4.18 18.11
CA GLU A 78 2.89 5.46 17.59
C GLU A 78 2.71 5.47 16.06
N ALA A 79 3.34 4.54 15.33
CA ALA A 79 3.19 4.40 13.88
C ALA A 79 1.97 3.55 13.48
N LYS A 80 1.33 2.87 14.44
CA LYS A 80 0.21 1.95 14.20
C LYS A 80 -0.91 2.60 13.36
N GLU A 81 -1.37 3.79 13.76
CA GLU A 81 -2.44 4.52 13.06
C GLU A 81 -2.06 4.84 11.60
N VAL A 82 -0.78 5.12 11.35
CA VAL A 82 -0.27 5.39 10.00
C VAL A 82 -0.32 4.12 9.16
N VAL A 83 0.08 2.98 9.73
CA VAL A 83 0.12 1.70 9.03
C VAL A 83 -1.27 1.16 8.73
N GLU A 84 -2.20 1.21 9.69
CA GLU A 84 -3.59 0.78 9.50
C GLU A 84 -4.33 1.61 8.42
N ALA A 85 -3.93 2.87 8.24
CA ALA A 85 -4.47 3.74 7.20
C ALA A 85 -4.01 3.38 5.77
N ILE A 86 -3.00 2.52 5.61
CA ILE A 86 -2.45 2.13 4.30
C ILE A 86 -3.28 0.99 3.71
N GLY A 87 -3.85 1.21 2.53
CA GLY A 87 -4.53 0.21 1.71
C GLY A 87 -3.65 -0.42 0.64
N ALA A 88 -2.58 0.28 0.24
CA ALA A 88 -1.60 -0.30 -0.67
C ALA A 88 -0.18 0.22 -0.44
N TYR A 89 0.79 -0.68 -0.52
CA TYR A 89 2.21 -0.36 -0.65
C TYR A 89 2.62 -0.47 -2.13
N VAL A 90 3.22 0.59 -2.67
CA VAL A 90 3.78 0.60 -4.02
C VAL A 90 5.28 0.85 -3.92
N TYR A 91 6.05 -0.23 -3.82
CA TYR A 91 7.50 -0.17 -3.72
C TYR A 91 8.12 -0.10 -5.12
N CYS A 92 8.75 1.02 -5.45
CA CYS A 92 9.39 1.27 -6.74
C CYS A 92 10.91 1.17 -6.63
N PHE A 93 11.52 0.39 -7.53
CA PHE A 93 12.97 0.26 -7.63
C PHE A 93 13.42 0.13 -9.09
N ARG A 94 14.72 0.27 -9.34
CA ARG A 94 15.31 0.01 -10.66
C ARG A 94 15.61 -1.48 -10.78
N MET A 95 15.14 -2.11 -11.86
CA MET A 95 15.43 -3.51 -12.18
C MET A 95 16.94 -3.77 -12.18
N PRO A 96 17.49 -4.57 -11.27
CA PRO A 96 18.93 -4.83 -11.18
C PRO A 96 19.55 -5.28 -12.51
N GLN A 97 20.78 -4.85 -12.79
CA GLN A 97 21.44 -5.15 -14.09
C GLN A 97 21.79 -6.64 -14.25
N ASN A 98 22.04 -7.34 -13.14
CA ASN A 98 22.20 -8.79 -13.13
C ASN A 98 20.86 -9.53 -13.32
N GLY A 99 19.72 -8.84 -13.24
CA GLY A 99 18.39 -9.41 -13.42
C GLY A 99 17.87 -10.19 -12.22
N GLU A 100 18.68 -10.39 -11.19
CA GLU A 100 18.33 -11.12 -9.97
C GLU A 100 17.82 -10.16 -8.89
N VAL A 101 17.06 -10.69 -7.94
CA VAL A 101 16.64 -9.92 -6.76
C VAL A 101 17.88 -9.59 -5.93
N GLY A 102 18.12 -8.30 -5.67
CA GLY A 102 19.20 -7.86 -4.81
C GLY A 102 18.82 -7.93 -3.33
N GLU A 103 19.81 -8.15 -2.46
CA GLU A 103 19.62 -8.20 -1.00
C GLU A 103 18.90 -6.94 -0.48
N ASP A 104 19.21 -5.76 -1.02
CA ASP A 104 18.56 -4.50 -0.63
C ASP A 104 17.05 -4.48 -0.99
N VAL A 105 16.68 -5.06 -2.13
CA VAL A 105 15.28 -5.13 -2.58
C VAL A 105 14.50 -6.09 -1.69
N GLU A 106 15.08 -7.24 -1.40
CA GLU A 106 14.51 -8.24 -0.49
C GLU A 106 14.36 -7.68 0.93
N ALA A 107 15.37 -6.97 1.44
CA ALA A 107 15.33 -6.36 2.77
C ALA A 107 14.21 -5.31 2.90
N VAL A 108 13.94 -4.52 1.85
CA VAL A 108 12.82 -3.57 1.85
C VAL A 108 11.47 -4.31 1.86
N MET A 109 11.30 -5.35 1.05
CA MET A 109 10.06 -6.15 1.05
C MET A 109 9.83 -6.81 2.41
N GLN A 110 10.87 -7.38 3.00
CA GLN A 110 10.82 -7.94 4.35
C GLN A 110 10.45 -6.91 5.42
N ALA A 111 11.00 -5.69 5.32
CA ALA A 111 10.67 -4.60 6.23
C ALA A 111 9.19 -4.22 6.15
N ILE A 112 8.66 -4.01 4.94
CA ILE A 112 7.25 -3.66 4.71
C ILE A 112 6.32 -4.76 5.22
N GLN A 113 6.63 -6.03 4.91
CA GLN A 113 5.87 -7.17 5.42
C GLN A 113 5.80 -7.16 6.95
N ALA A 114 6.95 -7.04 7.62
CA ALA A 114 7.01 -7.07 9.08
C ALA A 114 6.19 -5.93 9.73
N ILE A 115 6.26 -4.72 9.16
CA ILE A 115 5.46 -3.57 9.62
C ILE A 115 3.96 -3.86 9.46
N SER A 116 3.56 -4.37 8.29
CA SER A 116 2.16 -4.65 7.99
C SER A 116 1.61 -5.77 8.89
N GLU A 117 2.37 -6.84 9.12
CA GLU A 117 1.97 -7.94 9.99
C GLU A 117 1.84 -7.52 11.45
N GLU A 118 2.75 -6.68 11.95
CA GLU A 118 2.72 -6.20 13.34
C GLU A 118 1.51 -5.29 13.60
N HIS A 119 1.24 -4.33 12.71
CA HIS A 119 0.24 -3.29 12.98
C HIS A 119 -1.14 -3.57 12.37
N ALA A 120 -1.22 -4.20 11.19
CA ALA A 120 -2.49 -4.50 10.52
C ALA A 120 -2.89 -5.98 10.63
N GLY A 121 -1.99 -6.85 11.09
CA GLY A 121 -2.23 -8.28 11.28
C GLY A 121 -1.99 -9.13 10.03
N TYR A 122 -1.88 -10.45 10.23
CA TYR A 122 -1.75 -11.42 9.15
C TYR A 122 -3.00 -11.42 8.26
N GLY A 123 -2.81 -11.22 6.96
CA GLY A 123 -3.93 -11.18 6.01
C GLY A 123 -4.73 -9.89 6.06
N ALA A 124 -4.14 -8.79 6.55
CA ALA A 124 -4.65 -7.45 6.30
C ALA A 124 -4.95 -7.29 4.79
N ASP A 125 -6.07 -6.63 4.47
CA ASP A 125 -6.50 -6.40 3.08
C ASP A 125 -5.66 -5.28 2.44
N THR A 126 -4.34 -5.40 2.51
CA THR A 126 -3.38 -4.43 2.01
C THR A 126 -2.70 -5.00 0.78
N VAL A 127 -2.81 -4.30 -0.34
CA VAL A 127 -2.15 -4.70 -1.58
C VAL A 127 -0.69 -4.28 -1.54
N MET A 128 0.25 -5.20 -1.82
CA MET A 128 1.69 -4.90 -1.86
C MET A 128 2.22 -5.14 -3.28
N LEU A 129 2.76 -4.09 -3.91
CA LEU A 129 3.27 -4.14 -5.29
C LEU A 129 4.75 -3.83 -5.33
N ALA A 130 5.54 -4.75 -5.90
CA ALA A 130 6.98 -4.62 -6.13
C ALA A 130 7.21 -4.21 -7.58
N VAL A 131 7.39 -2.91 -7.81
CA VAL A 131 7.39 -2.28 -9.13
C VAL A 131 8.82 -2.05 -9.61
N ALA A 132 9.24 -2.86 -10.57
CA ALA A 132 10.56 -2.77 -11.17
C ALA A 132 10.54 -1.90 -12.42
N LEU A 133 11.22 -0.76 -12.37
CA LEU A 133 11.37 0.16 -13.49
C LEU A 133 12.68 -0.12 -14.23
N PRO A 134 12.70 0.00 -15.58
CA PRO A 134 13.92 -0.21 -16.34
C PRO A 134 14.97 0.83 -15.99
N HIS A 135 16.24 0.47 -16.15
CA HIS A 135 17.31 1.47 -16.27
C HIS A 135 17.11 2.24 -17.59
N GLY A 136 17.41 3.55 -17.62
CA GLY A 136 17.28 4.37 -18.84
C GLY A 136 17.96 3.72 -20.06
N ARG A 137 17.43 4.00 -21.27
CA ARG A 137 17.76 3.33 -22.56
C ARG A 137 19.20 2.82 -22.63
N GLY A 138 19.38 1.48 -22.62
CA GLY A 138 20.69 0.85 -22.77
C GLY A 138 20.79 -0.63 -22.44
N ALA A 139 19.78 -1.24 -21.80
CA ALA A 139 19.78 -2.67 -21.54
C ALA A 139 19.38 -3.47 -22.80
N ARG A 140 20.21 -4.45 -23.18
CA ARG A 140 19.91 -5.41 -24.27
C ARG A 140 18.73 -6.31 -23.86
N GLU A 141 17.70 -6.37 -24.69
CA GLU A 141 16.44 -7.12 -24.44
C GLU A 141 16.67 -8.64 -24.33
N ASP A 142 17.55 -9.21 -25.16
CA ASP A 142 17.58 -10.67 -25.41
C ASP A 142 18.19 -11.56 -24.31
N ALA A 143 18.84 -10.99 -23.29
CA ALA A 143 19.50 -11.75 -22.21
C ALA A 143 18.87 -11.50 -20.82
N VAL A 144 17.78 -10.76 -20.77
CA VAL A 144 17.17 -10.27 -19.52
C VAL A 144 15.89 -11.04 -19.19
N GLU A 145 15.15 -11.55 -20.17
CA GLU A 145 13.93 -12.34 -19.94
C GLU A 145 14.18 -13.58 -19.06
N THR A 146 15.16 -14.44 -19.39
CA THR A 146 15.41 -15.70 -18.65
C THR A 146 15.91 -15.50 -17.21
N ARG A 147 16.36 -14.28 -16.84
CA ARG A 147 16.85 -13.99 -15.47
C ARG A 147 15.75 -13.47 -14.55
N ARG A 148 14.54 -13.30 -15.06
CA ARG A 148 13.40 -12.76 -14.30
C ARG A 148 12.46 -13.82 -13.74
N ASP A 149 12.62 -15.08 -14.15
CA ASP A 149 11.74 -16.21 -13.80
C ASP A 149 11.61 -16.51 -12.29
N GLY A 150 12.43 -15.88 -11.43
CA GLY A 150 12.35 -16.04 -9.96
C GLY A 150 11.76 -14.85 -9.20
N TRP A 151 11.43 -13.74 -9.86
CA TRP A 151 10.92 -12.55 -9.16
C TRP A 151 9.56 -12.78 -8.54
N ASP A 152 8.65 -13.45 -9.25
CA ASP A 152 7.31 -13.74 -8.74
C ASP A 152 7.37 -14.57 -7.45
N ASP A 153 8.21 -15.61 -7.41
CA ASP A 153 8.37 -16.47 -6.23
C ASP A 153 8.92 -15.68 -5.02
N VAL A 154 9.97 -14.87 -5.24
CA VAL A 154 10.59 -14.09 -4.16
C VAL A 154 9.64 -13.00 -3.66
N CYS A 155 9.00 -12.24 -4.55
CA CYS A 155 8.04 -11.21 -4.15
C CYS A 155 6.84 -11.83 -3.41
N MET A 156 6.30 -12.95 -3.89
CA MET A 156 5.17 -13.64 -3.27
C MET A 156 5.51 -14.13 -1.86
N GLN A 157 6.76 -14.52 -1.58
CA GLN A 157 7.21 -14.91 -0.24
C GLN A 157 6.99 -13.80 0.81
N TYR A 158 7.06 -12.53 0.39
CA TYR A 158 6.84 -11.36 1.24
C TYR A 158 5.45 -10.73 1.05
N GLY A 159 4.55 -11.40 0.32
CA GLY A 159 3.19 -10.91 0.05
C GLY A 159 3.09 -9.89 -1.09
N PHE A 160 4.16 -9.68 -1.85
CA PHE A 160 4.19 -8.74 -2.96
C PHE A 160 3.79 -9.40 -4.28
N GLU A 161 3.02 -8.68 -5.09
CA GLU A 161 2.91 -8.95 -6.52
C GLU A 161 4.04 -8.22 -7.25
N PHE A 162 4.79 -8.94 -8.08
CA PHE A 162 5.85 -8.36 -8.89
C PHE A 162 5.30 -7.71 -10.17
N ILE A 163 5.71 -6.48 -10.44
CA ILE A 163 5.32 -5.73 -11.63
C ILE A 163 6.57 -5.28 -12.39
N GLU A 164 6.80 -5.86 -13.56
CA GLU A 164 7.72 -5.28 -14.53
C GLU A 164 7.06 -4.08 -15.24
N TYR A 165 7.37 -2.88 -14.78
CA TYR A 165 6.67 -1.65 -15.18
C TYR A 165 6.66 -1.38 -16.70
N ALA A 166 7.72 -1.78 -17.39
CA ALA A 166 7.87 -1.59 -18.83
C ALA A 166 7.13 -2.64 -19.68
N ALA A 167 6.64 -3.73 -19.09
CA ALA A 167 5.87 -4.74 -19.81
C ALA A 167 4.57 -4.15 -20.38
N ARG A 168 4.13 -4.66 -21.53
CA ARG A 168 2.94 -4.17 -22.25
C ARG A 168 2.12 -5.35 -22.78
N GLY A 169 0.82 -5.15 -22.91
CA GLY A 169 -0.10 -6.17 -23.45
C GLY A 169 -0.61 -7.10 -22.36
N THR A 170 -0.65 -8.40 -22.67
CA THR A 170 -1.11 -9.45 -21.76
C THR A 170 -0.13 -10.62 -21.73
N ASN A 171 -0.07 -11.33 -20.61
CA ASN A 171 0.69 -12.59 -20.51
C ASN A 171 -0.02 -13.73 -21.27
N GLU A 172 0.54 -14.94 -21.20
CA GLU A 172 0.00 -16.15 -21.87
C GLU A 172 -1.39 -16.58 -21.38
N PHE A 173 -1.82 -16.10 -20.22
CA PHE A 173 -3.14 -16.35 -19.64
C PHE A 173 -4.15 -15.24 -19.99
N GLY A 174 -3.73 -14.20 -20.71
CA GLY A 174 -4.57 -13.06 -21.08
C GLY A 174 -4.71 -12.00 -19.97
N GLU A 175 -3.90 -12.08 -18.93
CA GLU A 175 -3.88 -11.12 -17.82
C GLU A 175 -3.04 -9.90 -18.20
N LYS A 176 -3.42 -8.72 -17.70
CA LYS A 176 -2.65 -7.48 -17.93
C LYS A 176 -1.27 -7.60 -17.31
N VAL A 177 -0.29 -6.88 -17.89
CA VAL A 177 1.07 -6.77 -17.36
C VAL A 177 1.53 -5.32 -17.24
N GLY A 178 2.60 -5.09 -16.48
CA GLY A 178 3.21 -3.77 -16.29
C GLY A 178 2.27 -2.76 -15.65
N PHE A 179 2.31 -1.51 -16.13
CA PHE A 179 1.50 -0.42 -15.54
C PHE A 179 -0.01 -0.73 -15.50
N GLU A 180 -0.55 -1.37 -16.54
CA GLU A 180 -1.98 -1.71 -16.58
C GLU A 180 -2.37 -2.74 -15.52
N ARG A 181 -1.44 -3.63 -15.14
CA ARG A 181 -1.65 -4.59 -14.04
C ARG A 181 -1.58 -3.92 -12.67
N LEU A 182 -0.58 -3.05 -12.46
CA LEU A 182 -0.48 -2.22 -11.25
C LEU A 182 -1.76 -1.44 -11.04
N LYS A 183 -2.25 -0.77 -12.09
CA LYS A 183 -3.47 0.03 -12.02
C LYS A 183 -4.69 -0.84 -11.70
N GLU A 184 -4.82 -1.99 -12.32
CA GLU A 184 -5.92 -2.93 -12.04
C GLU A 184 -5.91 -3.42 -10.59
N ALA A 185 -4.74 -3.75 -10.03
CA ALA A 185 -4.61 -4.16 -8.64
C ALA A 185 -5.09 -3.05 -7.67
N LEU A 186 -4.71 -1.79 -7.94
CA LEU A 186 -5.17 -0.65 -7.15
C LEU A 186 -6.66 -0.34 -7.36
N GLU A 187 -7.19 -0.53 -8.57
CA GLU A 187 -8.63 -0.38 -8.84
C GLU A 187 -9.47 -1.48 -8.17
N ALA A 188 -8.89 -2.65 -7.91
CA ALA A 188 -9.54 -3.77 -7.24
C ALA A 188 -9.43 -3.73 -5.70
N THR A 189 -8.63 -2.81 -5.16
CA THR A 189 -8.46 -2.64 -3.70
C THR A 189 -9.74 -2.12 -3.05
N GLU A 190 -10.10 -2.65 -1.87
CA GLU A 190 -11.15 -2.07 -1.03
C GLU A 190 -10.61 -0.83 -0.32
N TRP A 191 -11.12 0.33 -0.75
CA TRP A 191 -10.64 1.61 -0.27
C TRP A 191 -11.39 2.11 0.96
N ALA A 192 -12.59 1.62 1.27
CA ALA A 192 -13.30 2.05 2.46
C ALA A 192 -12.44 1.78 3.71
N ALA A 193 -12.12 2.83 4.47
CA ALA A 193 -11.64 2.64 5.83
C ALA A 193 -12.79 2.00 6.64
N VAL A 194 -12.42 1.14 7.59
CA VAL A 194 -13.37 0.71 8.61
C VAL A 194 -13.60 1.95 9.47
N ASP A 195 -14.75 2.60 9.33
CA ASP A 195 -15.09 3.75 10.17
C ASP A 195 -15.23 3.25 11.62
N ASP A 196 -14.55 3.88 12.58
CA ASP A 196 -14.80 3.71 14.02
C ASP A 196 -16.26 4.11 14.40
N GLU A 197 -17.04 4.67 13.47
CA GLU A 197 -18.45 5.02 13.68
C GLU A 197 -19.36 3.79 13.92
N ASP A 198 -18.93 2.57 13.56
CA ASP A 198 -19.68 1.34 13.92
C ASP A 198 -19.43 0.88 15.38
N GLU A 199 -18.49 1.49 16.11
CA GLU A 199 -18.35 1.33 17.57
C GLU A 199 -19.26 2.26 18.39
N GLU A 200 -19.98 3.19 17.75
CA GLU A 200 -21.11 3.92 18.35
C GLU A 200 -22.42 3.09 18.29
N LEU A 201 -22.34 1.78 18.56
CA LEU A 201 -23.53 1.10 19.09
C LEU A 201 -23.75 1.64 20.50
N GLU A 202 -24.61 2.66 20.59
CA GLU A 202 -25.18 3.22 21.82
C GLU A 202 -25.40 2.09 22.84
N ILE A 203 -24.53 2.04 23.87
CA ILE A 203 -24.73 1.27 25.12
C ILE A 203 -25.98 1.77 25.89
N ASP A 204 -26.80 2.64 25.29
CA ASP A 204 -28.00 3.23 25.88
C ASP A 204 -29.27 2.38 25.69
N ASP A 205 -29.23 1.26 24.94
CA ASP A 205 -30.36 0.30 24.82
C ASP A 205 -30.18 -1.00 25.63
N LEU A 206 -29.19 -1.06 26.54
CA LEU A 206 -29.24 -2.00 27.66
C LEU A 206 -30.04 -1.37 28.81
N GLY A 207 -31.36 -1.32 28.62
CA GLY A 207 -32.32 -1.01 29.66
C GLY A 207 -32.18 -1.98 30.85
N PHE A 208 -31.29 -1.65 31.77
CA PHE A 208 -31.33 -2.15 33.14
C PHE A 208 -32.57 -1.55 33.80
N ASP A 209 -33.71 -2.20 33.59
CA ASP A 209 -34.91 -2.02 34.41
C ASP A 209 -34.61 -2.58 35.81
N ALA A 210 -33.90 -1.78 36.61
CA ALA A 210 -33.85 -1.95 38.04
C ALA A 210 -35.18 -1.46 38.63
N GLY A 211 -36.23 -2.24 38.38
CA GLY A 211 -37.54 -2.11 38.99
C GLY A 211 -37.43 -2.41 40.49
N ASP A 212 -37.40 -1.34 41.26
CA ASP A 212 -37.46 -1.30 42.72
C ASP A 212 -38.87 -1.71 43.20
N ASP A 213 -39.03 -2.93 43.74
CA ASP A 213 -40.24 -3.33 44.48
C ASP A 213 -39.89 -3.87 45.87
N ILE A 214 -39.63 -2.95 46.80
CA ILE A 214 -39.85 -3.19 48.23
C ILE A 214 -40.92 -2.22 48.71
N GLY A 215 -42.17 -2.65 48.51
CA GLY A 215 -43.35 -1.99 49.04
C GLY A 215 -43.36 -1.85 50.57
N GLY A 216 -43.66 -0.63 51.02
CA GLY A 216 -44.88 -0.42 51.78
C GLY A 216 -44.85 -0.41 53.31
N LYS A 217 -44.84 0.83 53.83
CA LYS A 217 -45.63 1.35 54.97
C LYS A 217 -45.20 1.12 56.43
N LYS A 218 -45.01 2.27 57.07
CA LYS A 218 -44.83 2.56 58.49
C LYS A 218 -46.03 2.15 59.37
N ARG A 219 -45.67 1.58 60.53
CA ARG A 219 -46.13 1.86 61.92
C ARG A 219 -47.65 1.84 62.22
N ARG A 220 -48.04 0.90 63.08
CA ARG A 220 -48.67 1.19 64.38
C ARG A 220 -48.17 0.22 65.42
#